data_AF-A0A2H0YKS2-F1
#
_entry.id   AF-A0A2H0YKS2-F1
#
_cell.length_a   1.000
_cell.length_b   1.000
_cell.length_c   1.000
_cell.angle_alpha   90.00
_cell.angle_beta   90.00
_cell.angle_gamma   90.00
#
_symmetry.space_group_name_H-M   'P 1'
#
loop_
_entity.id
_entity.type
_entity.pdbx_description
1 polymer ?
#
loop_
_entity_poly.entity_id
_entity_poly.type
_entity_poly.pdbx_seq_one_letter_code
_entity_poly.pdbx_strand_id
1 'polypeptide(L)'
;MIDTNIWISALLNPSGYPALLRSSFEQGLFTAVISEPMLEEIADVLSRPRFRNKYGVTATDIRELLLLIEERAEYVLVSGDVNI
;
A
#
# COMPACT_ATOMS: atom_id res chain seq x y z
N MET A 1 -5.33 -1.11 11.00
CA MET A 1 -4.76 -0.11 10.07
C MET A 1 -3.34 -0.51 9.75
N ILE A 2 -2.97 -0.59 8.47
CA ILE A 2 -1.63 -0.98 8.01
C ILE A 2 -0.94 0.26 7.45
N ASP A 3 0.26 0.58 7.93
CA ASP A 3 1.04 1.76 7.52
C ASP A 3 1.45 1.70 6.04
N THR A 4 1.53 2.87 5.39
CA THR A 4 1.92 3.01 3.98
C THR A 4 3.29 2.41 3.68
N ASN A 5 4.24 2.52 4.62
CA ASN A 5 5.59 1.97 4.48
C ASN A 5 5.60 0.45 4.41
N ILE A 6 4.63 -0.23 5.01
CA ILE A 6 4.51 -1.69 4.98
C ILE A 6 4.06 -2.15 3.59
N TRP A 7 3.09 -1.46 2.98
CA TRP A 7 2.64 -1.72 1.60
C TRP A 7 3.75 -1.49 0.59
N ILE A 8 4.46 -0.36 0.73
CA ILE A 8 5.64 -0.05 -0.10
C ILE A 8 6.68 -1.14 0.07
N SER A 9 7.02 -1.53 1.30
CA SER A 9 8.02 -2.57 1.55
C SER A 9 7.62 -3.94 0.99
N ALA A 10 6.32 -4.27 1.02
CA ALA A 10 5.79 -5.51 0.42
C ALA A 10 5.93 -5.53 -1.10
N LEU A 11 5.83 -4.36 -1.76
CA LEU A 11 6.06 -4.24 -3.19
C LEU A 11 7.55 -4.33 -3.54
N LEU A 12 8.42 -3.66 -2.77
CA LEU A 12 9.85 -3.57 -3.06
C LEU A 12 10.62 -4.85 -2.73
N ASN A 13 10.11 -5.66 -1.81
CA ASN A 13 10.74 -6.92 -1.41
C ASN A 13 9.71 -8.06 -1.38
N PRO A 14 9.38 -8.64 -2.55
CA PRO A 14 8.38 -9.70 -2.68
C PRO A 14 8.79 -11.04 -2.06
N SER A 15 10.00 -11.15 -1.51
CA SER A 15 10.50 -12.35 -0.83
C SER A 15 10.71 -12.16 0.68
N GLY A 16 10.50 -10.96 1.21
CA GLY A 16 10.71 -10.63 2.62
C GLY A 16 9.47 -10.81 3.50
N TYR A 17 9.60 -10.58 4.80
CA TYR A 17 8.46 -10.58 5.75
C TYR A 17 7.26 -9.71 5.29
N PRO A 18 7.45 -8.52 4.68
CA PRO A 18 6.33 -7.75 4.12
C PRO A 18 5.55 -8.47 3.00
N ALA A 19 6.18 -9.39 2.27
CA ALA A 19 5.48 -10.19 1.25
C ALA A 19 4.52 -11.21 1.88
N LEU A 20 4.82 -11.72 3.08
CA LEU A 20 3.89 -12.56 3.83
C LEU A 20 2.62 -11.79 4.21
N LEU A 21 2.75 -10.49 4.51
CA LEU A 21 1.59 -9.64 4.78
C LEU A 21 0.73 -9.49 3.53
N ARG A 22 1.33 -9.19 2.37
CA ARG A 22 0.61 -9.10 1.09
C ARG A 22 -0.08 -10.43 0.76
N SER A 23 0.61 -11.55 0.87
CA SER A 23 0.03 -12.88 0.61
C SER A 23 -1.12 -13.21 1.58
N SER A 24 -0.96 -12.88 2.86
CA SER A 24 -2.01 -13.08 3.87
C SER A 24 -3.24 -12.20 3.60
N PHE A 25 -3.03 -10.98 3.12
CA PHE A 25 -4.09 -10.07 2.71
C PHE A 25 -4.81 -10.55 1.44
N GLU A 26 -4.06 -11.01 0.44
CA GLU A 26 -4.59 -11.65 -0.78
C GLU A 26 -5.38 -12.93 -0.48
N GLN A 27 -5.04 -13.64 0.59
CA GLN A 27 -5.78 -14.81 1.06
C GLN A 27 -6.98 -14.46 1.95
N GLY A 28 -7.18 -13.19 2.30
CA GLY A 28 -8.28 -12.76 3.17
C GLY A 28 -8.12 -13.20 4.63
N LEU A 29 -6.89 -13.48 5.08
CA LEU A 29 -6.62 -13.88 6.47
C LEU A 29 -6.83 -12.74 7.47
N PHE A 30 -6.86 -11.49 6.98
CA PHE A 30 -7.24 -10.31 7.73
C PHE A 30 -7.81 -9.25 6.78
N THR A 31 -8.60 -8.33 7.33
CA THR A 31 -9.06 -7.14 6.62
C THR A 31 -8.17 -5.97 6.97
N ALA A 32 -7.55 -5.34 5.97
CA ALA A 32 -6.85 -4.08 6.17
C ALA A 32 -7.87 -2.94 6.30
N VAL A 33 -7.51 -1.91 7.05
CA VAL A 33 -8.28 -0.65 7.11
C VAL A 33 -7.42 0.42 6.47
N ILE A 34 -7.97 1.13 5.48
CA ILE A 34 -7.28 2.12 4.65
C ILE A 34 -8.15 3.39 4.52
N SER A 35 -7.52 4.54 4.29
CA SER A 35 -8.18 5.79 3.94
C SER A 35 -7.62 6.37 2.64
N GLU A 36 -8.35 7.30 2.02
CA GLU A 36 -7.89 8.01 0.80
C GLU A 36 -6.47 8.56 0.92
N PRO A 37 -6.14 9.31 2.00
CA PRO A 37 -4.83 9.93 2.10
C PRO A 37 -3.70 8.89 2.12
N MET A 38 -3.96 7.68 2.62
CA MET A 38 -2.97 6.60 2.62
C MET A 38 -2.75 6.03 1.22
N LEU A 39 -3.81 5.88 0.41
CA LEU A 39 -3.71 5.43 -0.99
C LEU A 39 -2.96 6.46 -1.83
N GLU A 40 -3.28 7.74 -1.66
CA GLU A 40 -2.59 8.86 -2.30
C GLU A 40 -1.10 8.90 -1.91
N GLU A 41 -0.78 8.72 -0.64
CA GLU A 41 0.60 8.68 -0.15
C GLU A 41 1.37 7.50 -0.76
N ILE A 42 0.78 6.30 -0.82
CA ILE A 42 1.41 5.12 -1.45
C ILE A 42 1.72 5.43 -2.93
N ALA A 43 0.75 5.99 -3.66
CA ALA A 43 0.91 6.35 -5.06
C ALA A 43 2.01 7.41 -5.26
N ASP A 44 2.00 8.49 -4.47
CA ASP A 44 3.03 9.54 -4.52
C ASP A 44 4.42 8.96 -4.25
N VAL A 45 4.56 8.19 -3.17
CA VAL A 45 5.86 7.64 -2.77
C VAL A 45 6.40 6.73 -3.87
N LEU A 46 5.62 5.77 -4.36
CA LEU A 46 6.08 4.81 -5.37
C LEU A 46 6.34 5.43 -6.75
N SER A 47 5.70 6.56 -7.06
CA SER A 47 5.94 7.30 -8.32
C SER A 47 7.33 7.93 -8.41
N ARG A 48 8.04 8.08 -7.28
CA ARG A 48 9.34 8.77 -7.23
C ARG A 48 10.39 8.01 -8.05
N PRO A 49 11.22 8.69 -8.88
CA PRO A 49 12.16 8.04 -9.80
C PRO A 49 13.12 7.03 -9.16
N ARG A 50 13.48 7.24 -7.89
CA ARG A 50 14.34 6.31 -7.13
C ARG A 50 13.78 4.90 -7.03
N PHE A 51 12.46 4.72 -6.97
CA PHE A 51 11.87 3.38 -6.85
C PHE A 51 11.89 2.63 -8.19
N ARG A 52 11.58 3.33 -9.27
CA ARG A 52 11.78 2.82 -10.64
C ARG A 52 13.25 2.48 -10.89
N ASN A 53 14.16 3.39 -10.57
CA ASN A 53 15.58 3.22 -10.92
C ASN A 53 16.29 2.16 -10.07
N LYS A 54 15.93 2.02 -8.79
CA LYS A 54 16.59 1.08 -7.87
C LYS A 54 15.92 -0.30 -7.81
N TYR A 55 14.60 -0.34 -7.93
CA TYR A 55 13.82 -1.56 -7.71
C TYR A 55 12.99 -1.99 -8.93
N GLY A 56 13.05 -1.23 -10.04
CA GLY A 56 12.31 -1.58 -11.25
C GLY A 56 10.80 -1.35 -11.16
N VAL A 57 10.31 -0.66 -10.13
CA VAL A 57 8.86 -0.41 -9.94
C VAL A 57 8.29 0.31 -11.15
N THR A 58 7.26 -0.27 -11.73
CA THR A 58 6.52 0.24 -12.88
C THR A 58 5.19 0.86 -12.44
N ALA A 59 4.59 1.67 -13.32
CA ALA A 59 3.24 2.19 -13.10
C ALA A 59 2.18 1.06 -13.01
N THR A 60 2.47 -0.12 -13.58
CA THR A 60 1.60 -1.29 -13.47
C THR A 60 1.64 -1.89 -12.08
N ASP A 61 2.84 -2.06 -11.50
CA ASP A 61 3.00 -2.58 -10.14
C ASP A 61 2.28 -1.71 -9.10
N ILE A 62 2.36 -0.38 -9.27
CA ILE A 62 1.66 0.58 -8.41
C ILE A 62 0.15 0.41 -8.53
N ARG A 63 -0.36 0.35 -9.76
CA ARG A 63 -1.81 0.21 -10.01
C ARG A 63 -2.36 -1.09 -9.46
N GLU A 64 -1.65 -2.20 -9.66
CA GLU A 64 -2.06 -3.51 -9.14
C GLU A 64 -2.11 -3.52 -7.61
N LEU A 65 -1.15 -2.87 -6.95
CA LEU A 65 -1.16 -2.72 -5.50
C LEU A 65 -2.37 -1.90 -5.01
N LEU A 66 -2.63 -0.75 -5.64
CA LEU A 66 -3.74 0.12 -5.25
C LEU A 66 -5.08 -0.58 -5.44
N LEU A 67 -5.30 -1.24 -6.58
CA LEU A 67 -6.51 -2.02 -6.85
C LEU A 67 -6.70 -3.14 -5.83
N LEU A 68 -5.64 -3.89 -5.50
CA LEU A 68 -5.70 -4.93 -4.48
C LEU A 68 -6.16 -4.39 -3.12
N ILE A 69 -5.66 -3.22 -2.73
CA ILE A 69 -6.04 -2.58 -1.46
C ILE A 69 -7.49 -2.09 -1.53
N GLU A 70 -7.89 -1.40 -2.61
CA GLU A 70 -9.25 -0.89 -2.79
C GLU A 70 -10.30 -2.01 -2.81
N GLU A 71 -10.01 -3.15 -3.43
CA GLU A 71 -10.95 -4.27 -3.53
C GLU A 71 -11.17 -5.02 -2.20
N ARG A 72 -10.19 -4.97 -1.29
CA ARG A 72 -10.14 -5.87 -0.13
C ARG A 72 -10.03 -5.19 1.23
N ALA A 73 -9.65 -3.92 1.28
CA ALA A 73 -9.58 -3.18 2.53
C ALA A 73 -10.94 -2.59 2.88
N GLU A 74 -11.20 -2.44 4.18
CA GLU A 74 -12.25 -1.57 4.67
C GLU A 74 -11.81 -0.12 4.53
N TYR A 75 -12.62 0.67 3.83
CA TYR A 75 -12.39 2.09 3.63
C TYR A 75 -12.96 2.90 4.79
N VAL A 76 -12.15 3.77 5.38
CA VAL A 76 -12.58 4.70 6.42
C VAL A 76 -12.44 6.14 5.98
N LEU A 77 -13.51 6.90 6.21
CA LEU A 77 -13.48 8.35 6.06
C LEU A 77 -12.72 8.94 7.25
N VAL A 78 -11.65 9.66 6.97
CA VAL A 78 -10.94 10.43 7.99
C VAL A 78 -11.69 11.74 8.17
N SER A 79 -12.60 11.79 9.14
CA SER A 79 -13.23 13.05 9.59
C SER A 79 -12.22 13.80 10.44
N GLY A 80 -11.47 14.72 9.82
CA GLY A 80 -10.45 15.48 10.51
C GLY A 80 -11.03 16.51 11.48
N ASP A 81 -10.51 16.50 12.72
CA ASP A 81 -10.03 17.70 13.39
C ASP A 81 -8.81 17.27 14.23
N VAL A 82 -7.61 17.46 13.68
CA VAL A 82 -6.38 17.42 14.48
C VAL A 82 -6.23 18.81 15.08
N ASN A 83 -6.75 18.99 16.30
CA ASN A 83 -6.36 20.14 17.12
C ASN A 83 -4.91 19.94 17.54
N ILE A 84 -4.01 20.77 16.99
CA ILE A 84 -2.61 20.91 17.40
C ILE A 84 -2.51 22.08 18.37
#